data_AF-A0A1C5KQ88-F1
#
_entry.id   AF-A0A1C5KQ88-F1
#
_cell.length_a   1.000
_cell.length_b   1.000
_cell.length_c   1.000
_cell.angle_alpha   90.00
_cell.angle_beta   90.00
_cell.angle_gamma   90.00
#
_symmetry.space_group_name_H-M   'P 1'
#
loop_
_entity.id
_entity.type
_entity.pdbx_description
1 polymer ?
#
loop_
_entity_poly.entity_id
_entity_poly.type
_entity_poly.pdbx_seq_one_letter_code
_entity_poly.pdbx_strand_id
1 'polypeptide(L)'
;MKANQTKVKKKGRTVRAFKRDLSLWLFCVPGVVLTFIFSYIPMYGIQLAFRRYNAKAGILGSPWVGLYYFQRFFSSPYFGTTIKNTLILSLYGLLVNGNGRHYVLGI
;
A
#
# COMPACT_ATOMS: atom_id res chain seq x y z
N MET A 1 -21.39 51.74 -32.65
CA MET A 1 -20.33 51.65 -31.60
C MET A 1 -20.18 50.18 -31.21
N LYS A 2 -19.06 49.52 -31.53
CA LYS A 2 -18.84 48.07 -31.32
C LYS A 2 -17.91 47.85 -30.12
N ALA A 3 -18.43 47.35 -29.00
CA ALA A 3 -17.64 46.86 -27.89
C ALA A 3 -17.43 45.34 -28.06
N ASN A 4 -16.31 44.95 -28.66
CA ASN A 4 -15.91 43.55 -28.78
C ASN A 4 -15.27 43.11 -27.46
N GLN A 5 -16.07 42.48 -26.60
CA GLN A 5 -15.63 41.85 -25.37
C GLN A 5 -14.81 40.59 -25.71
N THR A 6 -13.48 40.72 -25.76
CA THR A 6 -12.56 39.59 -25.88
C THR A 6 -12.60 38.75 -24.61
N LYS A 7 -13.50 37.75 -24.60
CA LYS A 7 -13.51 36.65 -23.64
C LYS A 7 -12.16 35.91 -23.68
N VAL A 8 -11.24 36.26 -22.79
CA VAL A 8 -10.01 35.50 -22.57
C VAL A 8 -10.39 34.11 -22.04
N LYS A 9 -10.47 33.13 -22.93
CA LYS A 9 -10.66 31.71 -22.56
C LYS A 9 -9.44 31.26 -21.75
N LYS A 10 -9.52 31.25 -20.42
CA LYS A 10 -8.60 30.53 -19.51
C LYS A 10 -8.76 29.00 -19.61
N LYS A 11 -9.02 28.44 -20.80
CA LYS A 11 -9.18 27.00 -20.99
C LYS A 11 -7.86 26.44 -21.52
N GLY A 12 -7.05 25.85 -20.63
CA GLY A 12 -5.87 25.08 -21.05
C GLY A 12 -4.58 25.29 -20.27
N ARG A 13 -4.57 26.03 -19.15
CA ARG A 13 -3.34 26.26 -18.37
C ARG A 13 -2.80 24.96 -17.75
N THR A 14 -3.67 24.07 -17.27
CA THR A 14 -3.33 22.76 -16.68
C THR A 14 -2.88 21.74 -17.72
N VAL A 15 -3.55 21.64 -18.86
CA VAL A 15 -3.19 20.68 -19.92
C VAL A 15 -1.88 21.09 -20.62
N ARG A 16 -1.65 22.40 -20.79
CA ARG A 16 -0.39 22.93 -21.34
C ARG A 16 0.78 22.78 -20.35
N ALA A 17 0.52 22.88 -19.04
CA ALA A 17 1.52 22.58 -18.00
C ALA A 17 1.89 21.08 -17.99
N PHE A 18 0.89 20.18 -18.04
CA PHE A 18 1.14 18.73 -18.09
C PHE A 18 1.93 18.30 -19.33
N LYS A 19 1.67 18.92 -20.50
CA LYS A 19 2.45 18.67 -21.72
C LYS A 19 3.87 19.22 -21.66
N ARG A 20 4.10 20.34 -20.97
CA ARG A 20 5.44 20.92 -20.79
C ARG A 20 6.30 20.04 -19.89
N ASP A 21 5.69 19.45 -18.87
CA ASP A 21 6.39 18.68 -17.84
C ASP A 21 6.33 17.16 -18.13
N LEU A 22 5.93 16.76 -19.35
CA LEU A 22 5.78 15.37 -19.77
C LEU A 22 7.08 14.57 -19.68
N SER A 23 8.24 15.22 -19.86
CA SER A 23 9.55 14.61 -19.68
C SER A 23 9.81 14.20 -18.22
N LEU A 24 9.38 15.02 -17.26
CA LEU A 24 9.47 14.70 -15.82
C LEU A 24 8.56 13.53 -15.45
N TRP A 25 7.34 13.51 -16.01
CA TRP A 25 6.43 12.39 -15.83
C TRP A 25 7.00 11.10 -16.39
N LEU A 26 7.57 11.13 -17.61
CA LEU A 26 8.16 9.96 -18.25
C LEU A 26 9.33 9.37 -17.45
N PHE A 27 10.11 10.20 -16.75
CA PHE A 27 11.16 9.73 -15.84
C PHE A 27 10.59 9.01 -14.61
N CYS A 28 9.45 9.46 -14.08
CA CYS A 28 8.77 8.79 -12.96
C CYS A 28 8.02 7.51 -13.36
N VAL A 29 7.58 7.39 -14.62
CA VAL A 29 6.82 6.23 -15.11
C VAL A 29 7.46 4.88 -14.76
N PRO A 30 8.75 4.60 -15.04
CA PRO A 30 9.34 3.30 -14.73
C PRO A 30 9.29 2.97 -13.23
N GLY A 31 9.53 3.95 -12.35
CA GLY A 31 9.41 3.77 -10.91
C GLY A 31 7.99 3.43 -10.48
N VAL A 32 7.01 4.18 -10.98
CA VAL A 32 5.58 3.95 -10.69
C VAL A 32 5.11 2.59 -11.21
N VAL A 33 5.53 2.20 -12.43
CA VAL A 33 5.18 0.91 -13.03
C VAL A 33 5.76 -0.24 -12.20
N LEU A 34 7.02 -0.14 -11.79
CA LEU A 34 7.65 -1.13 -10.92
C LEU A 34 6.92 -1.24 -9.58
N THR A 35 6.61 -0.13 -8.92
CA THR A 35 5.82 -0.13 -7.67
C THR A 35 4.45 -0.74 -7.87
N PHE A 36 3.78 -0.45 -8.99
CA PHE A 36 2.47 -1.02 -9.26
C PHE A 36 2.55 -2.55 -9.43
N ILE A 37 3.52 -3.03 -10.21
CA ILE A 37 3.70 -4.46 -10.47
C ILE A 37 4.11 -5.21 -9.19
N PHE A 38 5.07 -4.68 -8.43
CA PHE A 38 5.64 -5.42 -7.30
C PHE A 38 4.96 -5.14 -5.96
N SER A 39 4.25 -4.03 -5.79
CA SER A 39 3.56 -3.69 -4.53
C SER A 39 2.04 -3.82 -4.64
N TYR A 40 1.43 -3.35 -5.74
CA TYR A 40 -0.03 -3.38 -5.89
C TYR A 40 -0.58 -4.73 -6.36
N ILE A 41 0.10 -5.41 -7.30
CA ILE A 41 -0.37 -6.73 -7.76
C ILE A 41 -0.36 -7.76 -6.61
N PRO A 42 0.70 -7.89 -5.79
CA PRO A 42 0.67 -8.85 -4.68
C PRO A 42 -0.42 -8.57 -3.64
N MET A 43 -0.86 -7.32 -3.50
CA MET A 43 -1.96 -6.96 -2.60
C MET A 43 -3.31 -7.59 -3.02
N TYR A 44 -3.48 -8.02 -4.28
CA TYR A 44 -4.66 -8.82 -4.65
C TYR A 44 -4.78 -10.12 -3.84
N GLY A 45 -3.65 -10.64 -3.34
CA GLY A 45 -3.60 -11.82 -2.48
C GLY A 45 -4.31 -11.62 -1.13
N ILE A 46 -4.60 -10.39 -0.70
CA ILE A 46 -5.31 -10.15 0.57
C ILE A 46 -6.71 -10.78 0.59
N GLN A 47 -7.30 -11.03 -0.58
CA GLN A 47 -8.58 -11.72 -0.71
C GLN A 47 -8.54 -13.17 -0.20
N LEU A 48 -7.35 -13.78 -0.11
CA LEU A 48 -7.15 -15.13 0.44
C LEU A 48 -7.58 -15.23 1.90
N ALA A 49 -7.48 -14.15 2.68
CA ALA A 49 -7.93 -14.15 4.06
C ALA A 49 -9.46 -14.32 4.20
N PHE A 50 -10.22 -14.03 3.14
CA PHE A 50 -11.68 -14.11 3.10
C PHE A 50 -12.20 -15.35 2.37
N ARG A 51 -11.32 -16.17 1.79
CA ARG A 51 -11.68 -17.36 1.00
C ARG A 51 -11.09 -18.61 1.65
N ARG A 52 -11.81 -19.73 1.56
CA ARG A 52 -11.28 -21.06 1.92
C ARG A 52 -10.36 -21.54 0.80
N TYR A 53 -9.14 -20.98 0.75
CA TYR A 53 -8.20 -21.24 -0.33
C TYR A 53 -7.85 -22.72 -0.44
N ASN A 54 -8.08 -23.29 -1.62
CA ASN A 54 -7.65 -24.63 -1.98
C ASN A 54 -6.75 -24.54 -3.21
N ALA A 55 -5.51 -25.04 -3.09
CA ALA A 55 -4.52 -25.02 -4.16
C ALA A 55 -5.03 -25.71 -5.45
N LYS A 56 -5.93 -26.69 -5.33
CA LYS A 56 -6.53 -27.39 -6.49
C LYS A 56 -7.59 -26.55 -7.23
N ALA A 57 -8.29 -25.67 -6.53
CA ALA A 57 -9.36 -24.83 -7.09
C ALA A 57 -8.88 -23.42 -7.47
N GLY A 58 -7.66 -23.06 -7.08
CA GLY A 58 -7.09 -21.72 -7.29
C GLY A 58 -7.76 -20.63 -6.45
N ILE A 59 -7.29 -19.38 -6.63
CA ILE A 59 -7.77 -18.21 -5.88
C ILE A 59 -9.24 -17.89 -6.23
N LEU A 60 -9.60 -18.03 -7.51
CA LEU A 60 -10.92 -17.66 -8.04
C LEU A 60 -11.99 -18.74 -7.82
N GLY A 61 -11.62 -20.02 -7.78
CA GLY A 61 -12.54 -21.14 -7.56
C GLY A 61 -12.79 -21.49 -6.09
N SER A 62 -12.04 -20.87 -5.16
CA SER A 62 -12.19 -21.12 -3.73
C SER A 62 -13.40 -20.39 -3.14
N PRO A 63 -14.23 -21.06 -2.30
CA PRO A 63 -15.44 -20.49 -1.74
C PRO A 63 -15.14 -19.31 -0.80
N TRP A 64 -15.97 -18.26 -0.90
CA TRP A 64 -15.88 -17.10 -0.03
C TRP A 64 -16.46 -17.41 1.35
N VAL A 65 -15.66 -17.24 2.40
CA VAL A 65 -16.02 -17.56 3.79
C VAL A 65 -16.05 -16.32 4.70
N GLY A 66 -15.82 -15.13 4.14
CA GLY A 66 -15.90 -13.86 4.86
C GLY A 66 -14.92 -13.79 6.04
N LEU A 67 -15.41 -13.44 7.23
CA LEU A 67 -14.58 -13.21 8.43
C LEU A 67 -14.26 -14.47 9.24
N TYR A 68 -14.57 -15.66 8.72
CA TYR A 68 -14.36 -16.93 9.43
C TYR A 68 -12.94 -17.08 9.99
N TYR A 69 -11.92 -16.80 9.17
CA TYR A 69 -10.52 -16.91 9.59
C TYR A 69 -10.10 -15.84 10.59
N PHE A 70 -10.68 -14.64 10.49
CA PHE A 70 -10.45 -13.57 11.47
C PHE A 70 -11.00 -13.94 12.83
N GLN A 71 -12.24 -14.42 12.91
CA GLN A 71 -12.84 -14.89 14.17
C GLN A 71 -12.00 -16.01 14.79
N ARG A 72 -11.60 -17.00 13.98
CA ARG A 72 -10.73 -18.09 14.42
C ARG A 72 -9.37 -17.60 14.94
N PHE A 73 -8.81 -16.57 14.31
CA PHE A 73 -7.56 -15.96 14.75
C PHE A 73 -7.72 -15.25 16.09
N PHE A 74 -8.76 -14.42 16.26
CA PHE A 74 -9.02 -13.70 17.51
C PHE A 74 -9.41 -14.62 18.68
N SER A 75 -10.10 -15.72 18.40
CA SER A 75 -10.46 -16.73 19.42
C SER A 75 -9.32 -17.69 19.77
N SER A 76 -8.15 -17.57 19.12
CA SER A 76 -7.00 -18.42 19.41
C SER A 76 -6.38 -18.08 20.77
N PRO A 77 -6.02 -19.07 21.60
CA PRO A 77 -5.34 -18.81 22.88
C PRO A 77 -3.98 -18.12 22.70
N TYR A 78 -3.38 -18.23 21.52
CA TYR A 78 -2.08 -17.63 21.20
C TYR A 78 -2.18 -16.17 20.76
N PHE A 79 -3.37 -15.70 20.36
CA PHE A 79 -3.54 -14.37 19.76
C PHE A 79 -2.98 -13.26 20.65
N GLY A 80 -3.41 -13.21 21.92
CA GLY A 80 -2.99 -12.17 22.86
C GLY A 80 -1.49 -12.21 23.14
N THR A 81 -0.93 -13.41 23.33
CA THR A 81 0.50 -13.60 23.56
C THR A 81 1.34 -13.15 22.36
N THR A 82 0.93 -13.51 21.13
CA THR A 82 1.62 -13.11 19.91
C THR A 82 1.60 -11.59 19.72
N ILE A 83 0.44 -10.94 19.86
CA ILE A 83 0.33 -9.48 19.73
C ILE A 83 1.15 -8.76 20.80
N LYS A 84 1.07 -9.21 22.05
CA LYS A 84 1.85 -8.62 23.15
C LYS A 84 3.36 -8.74 22.88
N ASN A 85 3.83 -9.89 22.42
CA ASN A 85 5.24 -10.09 22.11
C ASN A 85 5.72 -9.20 20.95
N THR A 86 4.93 -9.10 19.86
CA THR A 86 5.26 -8.22 18.74
C THR A 86 5.31 -6.75 19.19
N LEU A 87 4.34 -6.29 19.98
CA LEU A 87 4.32 -4.92 20.50
C LEU A 87 5.50 -4.64 21.42
N ILE A 88 5.83 -5.55 22.35
CA ILE A 88 6.99 -5.41 23.24
C ILE A 88 8.28 -5.32 22.42
N LEU A 89 8.47 -6.15 21.40
CA LEU A 89 9.65 -6.12 20.54
C LEU A 89 9.74 -4.81 19.74
N SER A 90 8.63 -4.33 19.16
CA SER A 90 8.59 -3.05 18.45
C SER A 90 8.90 -1.87 19.39
N LEU A 91 8.36 -1.88 20.61
CA LEU A 91 8.62 -0.84 21.61
C LEU A 91 10.07 -0.89 22.11
N TYR A 92 10.60 -2.08 22.38
CA TYR A 92 12.00 -2.28 22.75
C TYR A 92 12.93 -1.78 21.64
N GLY A 93 12.63 -2.12 20.37
CA GLY A 93 13.37 -1.62 19.22
C GLY A 93 13.36 -0.08 19.14
N LEU A 94 12.23 0.57 19.39
CA LEU A 94 12.12 2.03 19.40
C LEU A 94 12.89 2.67 20.57
N LEU A 95 12.81 2.09 21.78
CA LEU A 95 13.51 2.62 22.96
C LEU A 95 15.03 2.46 22.84
N VAL A 96 15.49 1.33 22.31
CA VAL A 96 16.92 1.05 22.09
C VAL A 96 17.49 1.87 20.93
N ASN A 97 16.73 2.05 19.84
CA ASN A 97 17.17 2.85 18.68
C ASN A 97 17.05 4.36 18.94
N GLY A 98 15.99 4.80 19.62
CA GLY A 98 15.68 6.21 19.89
C GLY A 98 16.62 6.86 20.92
N ASN A 99 17.16 6.09 21.86
CA ASN A 99 18.34 6.53 22.59
C ASN A 99 19.53 6.32 21.66
N GLY A 100 20.11 7.40 21.13
CA GLY A 100 21.26 7.42 20.21
C GLY A 100 22.57 6.80 20.73
N ARG A 101 22.50 5.74 21.53
CA ARG A 101 23.57 4.77 21.71
C ARG A 101 23.58 3.85 20.49
N HIS A 102 24.14 4.38 19.39
CA HIS A 102 24.83 3.52 18.44
C HIS A 102 25.82 2.64 19.22
N TYR A 103 26.22 1.49 18.67
CA TYR A 103 26.98 0.41 19.33
C TYR A 103 26.10 -0.51 20.20
N VAL A 104 25.73 -1.66 19.63
CA VAL A 104 26.03 -3.04 20.09
C VAL A 104 24.96 -3.99 19.51
N LEU A 105 25.21 -4.41 18.26
CA LEU A 105 25.15 -5.80 17.80
C LEU A 105 25.42 -5.75 16.29
N GLY A 106 26.71 -5.75 15.94
CA GLY A 106 27.12 -6.24 14.64
C GLY A 106 26.93 -7.75 14.66
N ILE A 107 25.80 -8.20 14.13
CA ILE A 107 25.51 -9.46 13.43
C ILE A 107 24.08 -9.39 12.92
#